data_AF-A0A960HVS0-F1
#
_entry.id   AF-A0A960HVS0-F1
#
_cell.length_a   1.000
_cell.length_b   1.000
_cell.length_c   1.000
_cell.angle_alpha   90.00
_cell.angle_beta   90.00
_cell.angle_gamma   90.00
#
_symmetry.space_group_name_H-M   'P 1'
#
loop_
_entity.id
_entity.type
_entity.pdbx_description
1 polymer ?
#
loop_
_entity_poly.entity_id
_entity_poly.type
_entity_poly.pdbx_seq_one_letter_code
_entity_poly.pdbx_strand_id
1 'polypeptide(L)'
;FGYEAALAIDAQARGLREARGAIEAGVSGPGPTDAEQLLADLRAELEPIAARFGDGLRTGAYDGTLEAGTAVRLASMFRYATRLAPLEAYQVEHGRVGTPSVVIEDLTAALTAAIEELTRPVDAIKHQAKTVTVGISRSDEGLLDVGLVAETLTAGAARDRLSYRALRTLAGLDVAVEEVVGYTRYRIEGDVVDGEATIVVLDRGGIARDLPLRTERNPILRGTKHRVATEREVTVAVGRSDGRQLVLVPEVKGNQCTGITLLHVRFRDQLPAGRMRSVLEAYRGRYAALKDAVTETEPTFRDDLLGEMAPIDILTIPVNVLADAWRSAAPADGS
;
A
#
# COMPACT_ATOMS: atom_id res chain seq x y z
N PHE A 1 -6.97 18.92 7.66
CA PHE A 1 -8.23 19.05 8.42
C PHE A 1 -8.33 18.00 9.52
N GLY A 2 -8.34 16.69 9.22
CA GLY A 2 -8.48 15.65 10.26
C GLY A 2 -7.39 15.61 11.34
N TYR A 3 -6.13 15.87 10.98
CA TYR A 3 -5.02 15.90 11.95
C TYR A 3 -5.13 17.06 12.96
N GLU A 4 -5.44 18.27 12.48
CA GLU A 4 -5.67 19.44 13.34
C GLU A 4 -6.86 19.23 14.29
N ALA A 5 -7.93 18.59 13.82
CA ALA A 5 -9.07 18.25 14.67
C ALA A 5 -8.67 17.25 15.78
N ALA A 6 -7.87 16.24 15.46
CA ALA A 6 -7.36 15.29 16.45
C ALA A 6 -6.41 15.94 17.46
N LEU A 7 -5.56 16.88 17.03
CA LEU A 7 -4.73 17.67 17.95
C LEU A 7 -5.56 18.55 18.88
N ALA A 8 -6.67 19.13 18.38
CA ALA A 8 -7.59 19.91 19.20
C ALA A 8 -8.26 19.05 20.28
N ILE A 9 -8.64 17.81 19.95
CA ILE A 9 -9.21 16.84 20.90
C ILE A 9 -8.16 16.42 21.93
N ASP A 10 -6.94 16.08 21.49
CA ASP A 10 -5.84 15.70 22.40
C ASP A 10 -5.50 16.83 23.40
N ALA A 11 -5.56 18.08 22.93
CA ALA A 11 -5.30 19.25 23.78
C ALA A 11 -6.27 19.34 24.97
N GLN A 12 -7.49 18.79 24.85
CA GLN A 12 -8.46 18.74 25.95
C GLN A 12 -8.01 17.81 27.10
N ALA A 13 -7.11 16.86 26.83
CA ALA A 13 -6.55 15.96 27.85
C ALA A 13 -5.44 16.61 28.69
N ARG A 14 -4.96 17.82 28.34
CA ARG A 14 -3.82 18.47 29.01
C ARG A 14 -4.05 18.63 30.52
N GLY A 15 -5.20 19.17 30.93
CA GLY A 15 -5.54 19.32 32.35
C GLY A 15 -5.64 17.98 33.08
N LEU A 16 -6.09 16.92 32.41
CA LEU A 16 -6.17 15.59 33.00
C LEU A 16 -4.78 14.97 33.21
N ARG A 17 -3.85 15.20 32.26
CA ARG A 17 -2.45 14.79 32.40
C ARG A 17 -1.75 15.53 33.55
N GLU A 18 -2.03 16.83 33.72
CA GLU A 18 -1.57 17.63 34.86
C GLU A 18 -2.05 17.00 36.20
N ALA A 19 -3.35 16.68 36.31
CA ALA A 19 -3.91 16.05 37.50
C ALA A 19 -3.28 14.69 37.81
N ARG A 20 -3.11 13.83 36.79
CA ARG A 20 -2.48 12.52 36.97
C ARG A 20 -1.02 12.64 37.39
N GLY A 21 -0.28 13.58 36.79
CA GLY A 21 1.11 13.87 37.14
C GLY A 21 1.27 14.35 38.58
N ALA A 22 0.35 15.18 39.07
CA ALA A 22 0.33 15.62 40.47
C ALA A 22 0.16 14.43 41.43
N ILE A 23 -0.77 13.52 41.13
CA ILE A 23 -0.98 12.29 41.92
C ILE A 23 0.28 11.41 41.90
N GLU A 24 0.86 11.15 40.73
CA GLU A 24 2.08 10.34 40.57
C GLU A 24 3.26 10.93 41.36
N ALA A 25 3.44 12.25 41.32
CA ALA A 25 4.49 12.94 42.07
C ALA A 25 4.30 12.82 43.59
N GLY A 26 3.06 12.97 44.07
CA GLY A 26 2.74 12.83 45.49
C GLY A 26 2.88 11.39 46.02
N VAL A 27 2.57 10.39 45.20
CA VAL A 27 2.78 8.97 45.53
C VAL A 27 4.26 8.58 45.52
N SER A 28 5.08 9.21 44.67
CA SER A 28 6.51 8.88 44.51
C SER A 28 7.45 9.61 45.50
N GLY A 29 6.92 10.43 46.40
CA GLY A 29 7.71 11.20 47.36
C GLY A 29 8.40 10.35 48.45
N PRO A 30 9.49 10.85 49.07
CA PRO A 30 10.20 10.11 50.13
C PRO A 30 9.41 10.13 51.46
N GLY A 31 8.85 8.97 51.85
CA GLY A 31 8.22 8.75 53.16
C GLY A 31 7.00 7.82 53.08
N PRO A 32 6.47 7.31 54.21
CA PRO A 32 5.18 6.62 54.19
C PRO A 32 4.08 7.58 53.72
N THR A 33 3.41 7.23 52.62
CA THR A 33 2.34 8.04 52.03
C THR A 33 1.09 7.95 52.90
N ASP A 34 0.84 8.94 53.75
CA ASP A 34 -0.47 9.13 54.34
C ASP A 34 -1.44 9.60 53.24
N ALA A 35 -2.35 8.72 52.83
CA ALA A 35 -3.29 8.98 51.75
C ALA A 35 -4.25 10.13 52.08
N GLU A 36 -4.54 10.37 53.36
CA GLU A 36 -5.39 11.49 53.78
C GLU A 36 -4.68 12.83 53.58
N GLN A 37 -3.41 12.91 54.00
CA GLN A 37 -2.57 14.08 53.77
C GLN A 37 -2.32 14.32 52.28
N LEU A 38 -2.01 13.26 51.53
CA LEU A 38 -1.81 13.35 50.08
C LEU A 38 -3.06 13.88 49.37
N LEU A 39 -4.25 13.36 49.71
CA LEU A 39 -5.50 13.84 49.12
C LEU A 39 -5.79 15.31 49.50
N ALA A 40 -5.42 15.72 50.71
CA ALA A 40 -5.53 17.10 51.15
C ALA A 40 -4.59 18.04 50.37
N ASP A 41 -3.34 17.63 50.15
CA ASP A 41 -2.33 18.42 49.44
C ASP A 41 -2.66 18.57 47.95
N LEU A 42 -3.15 17.52 47.31
CA LEU A 42 -3.55 17.53 45.90
C LEU A 42 -4.73 18.46 45.60
N ARG A 43 -5.53 18.81 46.59
CA ARG A 43 -6.77 19.56 46.43
C ARG A 43 -6.57 20.86 45.66
N ALA A 44 -5.57 21.65 46.04
CA ALA A 44 -5.31 22.97 45.43
C ALA A 44 -4.97 22.87 43.94
N GLU A 45 -4.33 21.76 43.54
CA GLU A 45 -3.98 21.49 42.14
C GLU A 45 -5.17 20.92 41.36
N LEU A 46 -5.99 20.08 41.99
CA LEU A 46 -7.13 19.43 41.36
C LEU A 46 -8.34 20.35 41.17
N GLU A 47 -8.59 21.31 42.07
CA GLU A 47 -9.73 22.24 41.98
C GLU A 47 -9.82 23.00 40.63
N PRO A 48 -8.77 23.68 40.13
CA PRO A 48 -8.84 24.38 38.84
C PRO A 48 -8.97 23.42 37.65
N ILE A 49 -8.47 22.19 37.77
CA ILE A 49 -8.61 21.16 36.73
C ILE A 49 -10.04 20.64 36.69
N ALA A 50 -10.62 20.34 37.86
CA ALA A 50 -12.00 19.90 38.03
C ALA A 50 -12.99 20.95 37.50
N ALA A 51 -12.75 22.24 37.78
CA ALA A 51 -13.57 23.33 37.27
C ALA A 51 -13.56 23.40 35.74
N ARG A 52 -12.36 23.37 35.12
CA ARG A 52 -12.19 23.36 33.65
C ARG A 52 -12.88 22.16 33.00
N PHE A 53 -12.73 20.97 33.60
CA PHE A 53 -13.39 19.76 33.14
C PHE A 53 -14.93 19.88 33.23
N GLY A 54 -15.44 20.39 34.35
CA GLY A 54 -16.87 20.65 34.52
C GLY A 54 -17.42 21.71 33.56
N ASP A 55 -16.64 22.75 33.24
CA ASP A 55 -16.99 23.73 32.21
C ASP A 55 -17.08 23.07 30.83
N GLY A 56 -16.09 22.26 30.47
CA GLY A 56 -16.09 21.54 29.20
C GLY A 56 -17.28 20.58 29.05
N LEU A 57 -17.70 19.90 30.11
CA LEU A 57 -18.92 19.08 30.10
C LEU A 57 -20.17 19.93 29.85
N ARG A 58 -20.28 21.10 30.49
CA ARG A 58 -21.45 21.99 30.33
C ARG A 58 -21.54 22.61 28.94
N THR A 59 -20.41 22.83 28.27
CA THR A 59 -20.37 23.37 26.91
C THR A 59 -20.39 22.29 25.82
N GLY A 60 -20.49 21.00 26.19
CA GLY A 60 -20.44 19.89 25.23
C GLY A 60 -19.08 19.71 24.54
N ALA A 61 -18.00 20.22 25.14
CA ALA A 61 -16.66 20.18 24.53
C ALA A 61 -16.13 18.75 24.35
N TYR A 62 -16.64 17.80 25.12
CA TYR A 62 -16.23 16.39 25.10
C TYR A 62 -17.18 15.49 24.29
N ASP A 63 -18.26 16.05 23.72
CA ASP A 63 -19.29 15.28 23.03
C ASP A 63 -18.70 14.51 21.83
N GLY A 64 -18.97 13.22 21.76
CA GLY A 64 -18.46 12.33 20.71
C GLY A 64 -16.97 11.98 20.80
N THR A 65 -16.26 12.46 21.83
CA THR A 65 -14.83 12.14 22.05
C THR A 65 -14.59 11.37 23.34
N LEU A 66 -15.35 11.67 24.39
CA LEU A 66 -15.26 11.02 25.69
C LEU A 66 -16.53 10.20 25.93
N GLU A 67 -16.38 8.95 26.37
CA GLU A 67 -17.50 8.07 26.65
C GLU A 67 -18.29 8.59 27.85
N ALA A 68 -19.63 8.51 27.79
CA ALA A 68 -20.49 9.01 28.85
C ALA A 68 -20.17 8.39 30.22
N GLY A 69 -19.81 7.10 30.25
CA GLY A 69 -19.40 6.41 31.47
C GLY A 69 -18.10 6.98 32.07
N THR A 70 -17.11 7.26 31.22
CA THR A 70 -15.83 7.86 31.61
C THR A 70 -16.03 9.30 32.11
N ALA A 71 -16.90 10.08 31.45
CA ALA A 71 -17.23 11.44 31.85
C ALA A 71 -17.86 11.49 33.25
N VAL A 72 -18.87 10.65 33.48
CA VAL A 72 -19.60 10.58 34.75
C VAL A 72 -18.69 10.11 35.89
N ARG A 73 -17.86 9.09 35.63
CA ARG A 73 -16.91 8.56 36.62
C ARG A 73 -15.87 9.60 37.01
N LEU A 74 -15.26 10.27 36.03
CA LEU A 74 -14.25 11.29 36.29
C LEU A 74 -14.84 12.51 37.01
N ALA A 75 -16.03 12.97 36.61
CA ALA A 75 -16.74 14.05 37.31
C ALA A 75 -17.06 13.66 38.77
N SER A 76 -17.43 12.40 39.00
CA SER A 76 -17.64 11.86 40.35
C SER A 76 -16.36 11.89 41.19
N MET A 77 -15.26 11.37 40.65
CA MET A 77 -13.97 11.34 41.36
C MET A 77 -13.46 12.74 41.71
N PHE A 78 -13.61 13.71 40.81
CA PHE A 78 -13.26 15.10 41.12
C PHE A 78 -14.08 15.67 42.29
N ARG A 79 -15.36 15.32 42.43
CA ARG A 79 -16.16 15.81 43.58
C ARG A 79 -15.63 15.29 44.91
N TYR A 80 -15.25 14.02 44.98
CA TYR A 80 -14.67 13.45 46.20
C TYR A 80 -13.26 13.99 46.47
N ALA A 81 -12.41 14.08 45.43
CA ALA A 81 -11.04 14.56 45.57
C ALA A 81 -10.92 16.05 45.94
N THR A 82 -11.89 16.88 45.52
CA THR A 82 -11.96 18.31 45.87
C THR A 82 -12.80 18.58 47.13
N ARG A 83 -13.29 17.53 47.81
CA ARG A 83 -14.20 17.60 48.97
C ARG A 83 -15.53 18.34 48.70
N LEU A 84 -15.98 18.40 47.45
CA LEU A 84 -17.34 18.81 47.11
C LEU A 84 -18.38 17.77 47.54
N ALA A 85 -17.97 16.50 47.63
CA ALA A 85 -18.77 15.41 48.17
C ALA A 85 -18.08 14.76 49.38
N PRO A 86 -18.82 14.43 50.46
CA PRO A 86 -18.28 13.73 51.62
C PRO A 86 -17.96 12.25 51.28
N LEU A 87 -16.90 11.68 51.86
CA LEU A 87 -16.49 10.29 51.58
C LEU A 87 -17.53 9.26 52.04
N GLU A 88 -18.35 9.62 53.01
CA GLU A 88 -19.47 8.82 53.51
C GLU A 88 -20.51 8.55 52.40
N ALA A 89 -20.64 9.46 51.42
CA ALA A 89 -21.51 9.27 50.27
C ALA A 89 -20.93 8.34 49.19
N TYR A 90 -19.62 8.04 49.25
CA TYR A 90 -18.91 7.26 48.24
C TYR A 90 -19.50 5.85 48.07
N GLN A 91 -19.90 5.22 49.17
CA GLN A 91 -20.47 3.87 49.13
C GLN A 91 -21.83 3.82 48.45
N VAL A 92 -22.60 4.91 48.53
CA VAL A 92 -23.90 5.00 47.85
C VAL A 92 -23.70 5.10 46.34
N GLU A 93 -22.67 5.82 45.89
CA GLU A 93 -22.41 6.05 44.47
C GLU A 93 -21.60 4.91 43.81
N HIS A 94 -20.66 4.30 44.54
CA HIS A 94 -19.69 3.33 43.99
C HIS A 94 -19.77 1.93 44.63
N GLY A 95 -20.67 1.70 45.59
CA GLY A 95 -20.92 0.39 46.18
C GLY A 95 -19.84 -0.13 47.15
N ARG A 96 -18.79 0.66 47.43
CA ARG A 96 -17.70 0.32 48.35
C ARG A 96 -17.35 1.49 49.26
N VAL A 97 -16.75 1.21 50.43
CA VAL A 97 -16.34 2.27 51.38
C VAL A 97 -15.32 3.20 50.73
N GLY A 98 -15.59 4.50 50.75
CA GLY A 98 -14.67 5.53 50.29
C GLY A 98 -13.61 5.81 51.35
N THR A 99 -12.36 5.52 51.02
CA THR A 99 -11.19 5.98 51.79
C THR A 99 -10.34 6.90 50.92
N PRO A 100 -9.48 7.76 51.49
CA PRO A 100 -8.59 8.61 50.69
C PRO A 100 -7.77 7.83 49.66
N SER A 101 -7.24 6.66 50.03
CA SER A 101 -6.52 5.79 49.10
C SER A 101 -7.39 5.29 47.95
N VAL A 102 -8.63 4.89 48.24
CA VAL A 102 -9.60 4.44 47.22
C VAL A 102 -9.94 5.57 46.24
N VAL A 103 -10.12 6.80 46.73
CA VAL A 103 -10.40 7.96 45.87
C VAL A 103 -9.22 8.27 44.97
N ILE A 104 -7.98 8.21 45.49
CA ILE A 104 -6.77 8.44 44.69
C ILE A 104 -6.63 7.37 43.61
N GLU A 105 -6.85 6.10 43.96
CA GLU A 105 -6.80 4.97 43.01
C GLU A 105 -7.86 5.12 41.90
N ASP A 106 -9.12 5.35 42.27
CA ASP A 106 -10.22 5.46 41.32
C ASP A 106 -10.13 6.72 40.46
N LEU A 107 -9.65 7.84 41.03
CA LEU A 107 -9.36 9.05 40.25
C LEU A 107 -8.25 8.79 39.24
N THR A 108 -7.17 8.10 39.62
CA THR A 108 -6.05 7.76 38.73
C THR A 108 -6.52 6.87 37.58
N ALA A 109 -7.35 5.87 37.87
CA ALA A 109 -7.96 5.00 36.86
C ALA A 109 -8.87 5.79 35.91
N ALA A 110 -9.75 6.65 36.44
CA ALA A 110 -10.65 7.48 35.64
C ALA A 110 -9.91 8.49 34.76
N LEU A 111 -8.85 9.12 35.28
CA LEU A 111 -7.99 10.02 34.52
C LEU A 111 -7.28 9.29 33.38
N THR A 112 -6.79 8.08 33.63
CA THR A 112 -6.10 7.28 32.61
C THR A 112 -7.03 6.92 31.46
N ALA A 113 -8.23 6.41 31.77
CA ALA A 113 -9.23 6.10 30.74
C ALA A 113 -9.62 7.34 29.91
N ALA A 114 -9.88 8.48 30.56
CA ALA A 114 -10.22 9.72 29.88
C ALA A 114 -9.07 10.24 28.99
N ILE A 115 -7.82 10.18 29.45
CA ILE A 115 -6.65 10.56 28.66
C ILE A 115 -6.50 9.64 27.43
N GLU A 116 -6.67 8.33 27.60
CA GLU A 116 -6.59 7.37 26.50
C GLU A 116 -7.66 7.63 25.43
N GLU A 117 -8.90 7.87 25.84
CA GLU A 117 -10.00 8.20 24.92
C GLU A 117 -9.72 9.48 24.12
N LEU A 118 -9.26 10.55 24.78
CA LEU A 118 -8.94 11.82 24.13
C LEU A 118 -7.68 11.77 23.25
N THR A 119 -6.75 10.86 23.54
CA THR A 119 -5.51 10.68 22.75
C THR A 119 -5.72 9.75 21.54
N ARG A 120 -6.67 8.81 21.64
CA ARG A 120 -6.96 7.77 20.63
C ARG A 120 -7.10 8.30 19.19
N PRO A 121 -7.75 9.44 18.91
CA PRO A 121 -7.86 9.97 17.54
C PRO A 121 -6.50 10.30 16.91
N VAL A 122 -5.56 10.84 17.68
CA VAL A 122 -4.20 11.15 17.19
C VAL A 122 -3.46 9.86 16.85
N ASP A 123 -3.56 8.85 17.71
CA ASP A 123 -2.93 7.54 17.48
C ASP A 123 -3.55 6.79 16.32
N ALA A 124 -4.87 6.86 16.16
CA ALA A 124 -5.58 6.32 15.01
C ALA A 124 -5.11 6.99 13.71
N ILE A 125 -4.96 8.31 13.66
CA ILE A 125 -4.44 9.02 12.48
C ILE A 125 -2.98 8.63 12.21
N LYS A 126 -2.13 8.57 13.23
CA LYS A 126 -0.73 8.13 13.08
C LYS A 126 -0.65 6.70 12.56
N HIS A 127 -1.50 5.81 13.08
CA HIS A 127 -1.60 4.43 12.63
C HIS A 127 -2.07 4.36 11.18
N GLN A 128 -3.10 5.13 10.80
CA GLN A 128 -3.57 5.21 9.41
C GLN A 128 -2.51 5.77 8.47
N ALA A 129 -1.76 6.80 8.89
CA ALA A 129 -0.65 7.31 8.11
C ALA A 129 0.46 6.27 7.92
N LYS A 130 0.73 5.45 8.94
CA LYS A 130 1.68 4.33 8.87
C LYS A 130 1.17 3.20 7.98
N THR A 131 -0.10 2.82 8.04
CA THR A 131 -0.65 1.75 7.19
C THR A 131 -0.71 2.16 5.71
N VAL A 132 -1.00 3.44 5.43
CA VAL A 132 -1.01 3.99 4.06
C VAL A 132 0.42 4.07 3.47
N THR A 133 1.45 4.28 4.29
CA THR A 133 2.85 4.32 3.82
C THR A 133 3.52 2.92 3.78
N VAL A 134 3.14 2.01 4.68
CA VAL A 134 3.66 0.62 4.72
C VAL A 134 3.08 -0.27 3.61
N GLY A 135 1.86 -0.01 3.15
CA GLY A 135 1.24 -0.75 2.04
C GLY A 135 1.96 -0.58 0.70
N ILE A 136 2.62 0.58 0.50
CA ILE A 136 3.36 0.88 -0.73
C ILE A 136 4.79 0.32 -0.65
N SER A 137 5.41 0.31 0.53
CA SER A 137 6.82 -0.12 0.69
C SER A 137 7.03 -1.65 0.66
N ARG A 138 6.09 -2.46 1.16
CA ARG A 138 6.26 -3.93 1.18
C ARG A 138 6.19 -4.59 -0.20
N SER A 139 5.60 -3.93 -1.18
CA SER A 139 5.47 -4.46 -2.53
C SER A 139 6.65 -4.09 -3.45
N ASP A 140 7.61 -3.30 -2.95
CA ASP A 140 8.77 -2.81 -3.68
C ASP A 140 10.09 -3.47 -3.25
N GLU A 141 10.21 -3.88 -1.98
CA GLU A 141 11.46 -4.38 -1.39
C GLU A 141 11.96 -5.70 -2.02
N GLY A 142 11.05 -6.50 -2.60
CA GLY A 142 11.37 -7.76 -3.29
C GLY A 142 11.37 -7.70 -4.81
N LEU A 143 11.14 -6.53 -5.44
CA LEU A 143 11.02 -6.47 -6.91
C LEU A 143 12.29 -6.91 -7.64
N LEU A 144 13.46 -6.68 -7.05
CA LEU A 144 14.74 -7.06 -7.63
C LEU A 144 15.02 -8.57 -7.51
N ASP A 145 14.40 -9.24 -6.54
CA ASP A 145 14.55 -10.67 -6.30
C ASP A 145 13.58 -11.50 -7.16
N VAL A 146 12.66 -10.86 -7.88
CA VAL A 146 11.77 -11.55 -8.83
C VAL A 146 12.58 -12.08 -10.01
N GLY A 147 12.36 -13.34 -10.36
CA GLY A 147 13.18 -14.08 -11.34
C GLY A 147 13.40 -13.32 -12.65
N LEU A 148 12.33 -12.88 -13.31
CA LEU A 148 12.41 -12.16 -14.58
C LEU A 148 13.13 -10.80 -14.45
N VAL A 149 13.02 -10.13 -13.31
CA VAL A 149 13.75 -8.88 -13.03
C VAL A 149 15.24 -9.18 -12.86
N ALA A 150 15.59 -10.20 -12.06
CA ALA A 150 16.96 -10.64 -11.86
C ALA A 150 17.62 -11.08 -13.18
N GLU A 151 16.90 -11.80 -14.04
CA GLU A 151 17.36 -12.19 -15.38
C GLU A 151 17.61 -10.97 -16.28
N THR A 152 16.74 -9.96 -16.21
CA THR A 152 16.92 -8.70 -16.95
C THR A 152 18.20 -7.97 -16.52
N LEU A 153 18.47 -7.91 -15.21
CA LEU A 153 19.69 -7.30 -14.67
C LEU A 153 20.94 -8.12 -15.02
N THR A 154 20.84 -9.45 -14.95
CA THR A 154 21.92 -10.39 -15.30
C THR A 154 22.27 -10.32 -16.80
N ALA A 155 21.28 -10.05 -17.66
CA ALA A 155 21.49 -9.74 -19.08
C ALA A 155 22.22 -8.40 -19.33
N GLY A 156 22.52 -7.64 -18.27
CA GLY A 156 23.32 -6.43 -18.32
C GLY A 156 22.53 -5.12 -18.34
N ALA A 157 21.20 -5.16 -18.16
CA ALA A 157 20.40 -3.95 -18.01
C ALA A 157 20.84 -3.20 -16.74
N ALA A 158 21.11 -1.90 -16.86
CA ALA A 158 21.52 -1.12 -15.70
C ALA A 158 20.29 -0.80 -14.82
N ARG A 159 20.41 -1.03 -13.50
CA ARG A 159 19.30 -0.84 -12.54
C ARG A 159 18.73 0.59 -12.57
N ASP A 160 19.59 1.59 -12.72
CA ASP A 160 19.20 3.01 -12.83
C ASP A 160 18.54 3.36 -14.19
N ARG A 161 18.50 2.42 -15.14
CA ARG A 161 17.87 2.57 -16.45
C ARG A 161 16.53 1.85 -16.57
N LEU A 162 16.13 1.09 -15.56
CA LEU A 162 14.82 0.43 -15.54
C LEU A 162 13.83 1.32 -14.80
N SER A 163 12.76 1.72 -15.50
CA SER A 163 11.69 2.47 -14.85
C SER A 163 10.96 1.60 -13.83
N TYR A 164 10.40 2.22 -12.79
CA TYR A 164 9.59 1.51 -11.80
C TYR A 164 8.43 0.73 -12.45
N ARG A 165 7.78 1.34 -13.45
CA ARG A 165 6.72 0.69 -14.23
C ARG A 165 7.23 -0.55 -14.96
N ALA A 166 8.44 -0.51 -15.54
CA ALA A 166 9.04 -1.68 -16.18
C ALA A 166 9.30 -2.80 -15.16
N LEU A 167 9.86 -2.47 -13.98
CA LEU A 167 10.09 -3.46 -12.91
C LEU A 167 8.79 -4.12 -12.44
N ARG A 168 7.72 -3.34 -12.26
CA ARG A 168 6.39 -3.85 -11.90
C ARG A 168 5.80 -4.76 -12.98
N THR A 169 5.90 -4.38 -14.24
CA THR A 169 5.42 -5.22 -15.35
C THR A 169 6.21 -6.52 -15.44
N LEU A 170 7.54 -6.48 -15.30
CA LEU A 170 8.36 -7.69 -15.26
C LEU A 170 7.98 -8.60 -14.09
N ALA A 171 7.78 -8.04 -12.91
CA ALA A 171 7.37 -8.81 -11.74
C ALA A 171 6.01 -9.48 -11.93
N GLY A 172 5.05 -8.80 -12.58
CA GLY A 172 3.76 -9.38 -12.92
C GLY A 172 3.81 -10.45 -14.02
N LEU A 173 4.77 -10.34 -14.95
CA LEU A 173 4.96 -11.32 -16.03
C LEU A 173 5.69 -12.59 -15.58
N ASP A 174 6.45 -12.55 -14.48
CA ASP A 174 7.32 -13.64 -14.00
C ASP A 174 6.57 -14.98 -13.86
N VAL A 175 5.35 -14.96 -13.29
CA VAL A 175 4.54 -16.17 -13.12
C VAL A 175 4.05 -16.78 -14.45
N ALA A 176 4.15 -16.07 -15.57
CA ALA A 176 3.88 -16.61 -16.90
C ALA A 176 5.14 -17.17 -17.58
N VAL A 177 6.34 -16.75 -17.15
CA VAL A 177 7.61 -17.20 -17.72
C VAL A 177 8.08 -18.49 -17.03
N GLU A 178 8.26 -19.54 -17.81
CA GLU A 178 8.82 -20.80 -17.32
C GLU A 178 10.34 -20.72 -17.20
N GLU A 179 11.01 -20.16 -18.20
CA GLU A 179 12.47 -19.98 -18.21
C GLU A 179 12.89 -18.84 -19.16
N VAL A 180 14.06 -18.26 -18.88
CA VAL A 180 14.77 -17.34 -19.78
C VAL A 180 15.90 -18.12 -20.45
N VAL A 181 15.84 -18.25 -21.78
CA VAL A 181 16.76 -19.10 -22.57
C VAL A 181 17.87 -18.33 -23.25
N GLY A 182 17.84 -17.00 -23.18
CA GLY A 182 18.90 -16.14 -23.70
C GLY A 182 18.51 -14.66 -23.71
N TYR A 183 19.44 -13.81 -24.12
CA TYR A 183 19.20 -12.38 -24.21
C TYR A 183 20.00 -11.72 -25.33
N THR A 184 19.54 -10.56 -25.78
CA THR A 184 20.33 -9.61 -26.59
C THR A 184 20.15 -8.21 -26.04
N ARG A 185 21.26 -7.55 -25.74
CA ARG A 185 21.27 -6.17 -25.28
C ARG A 185 21.59 -5.23 -26.42
N TYR A 186 20.81 -4.15 -26.53
CA TYR A 186 20.96 -3.16 -27.57
C TYR A 186 21.20 -1.76 -26.98
N ARG A 187 22.06 -0.98 -27.63
CA ARG A 187 22.15 0.47 -27.47
C ARG A 187 21.34 1.15 -28.56
N ILE A 188 20.64 2.22 -28.20
CA ILE A 188 19.98 3.11 -29.16
C ILE A 188 20.78 4.41 -29.24
N GLU A 189 21.03 4.87 -30.47
CA GLU A 189 21.70 6.13 -30.75
C GLU A 189 20.81 7.01 -31.63
N GLY A 190 20.83 8.33 -31.41
CA GLY A 190 19.94 9.28 -32.10
C GLY A 190 18.58 9.47 -31.42
N ASP A 191 17.74 10.31 -32.03
CA ASP A 191 16.39 10.58 -31.53
C ASP A 191 15.38 9.54 -32.07
N VAL A 192 14.67 8.89 -31.15
CA VAL A 192 13.64 7.90 -31.46
C VAL A 192 12.39 8.57 -32.02
N VAL A 193 12.09 9.81 -31.62
CA VAL A 193 10.89 10.55 -32.04
C VAL A 193 10.97 10.96 -33.51
N ASP A 194 12.15 11.41 -33.94
CA ASP A 194 12.39 11.89 -35.31
C ASP A 194 12.61 10.75 -36.33
N GLY A 195 12.64 9.49 -35.87
CA GLY A 195 12.74 8.31 -36.73
C GLY A 195 14.14 8.04 -37.31
N GLU A 196 15.15 8.80 -36.90
CA GLU A 196 16.56 8.65 -37.33
C GLU A 196 17.38 7.74 -36.41
N ALA A 197 16.78 7.24 -35.33
CA ALA A 197 17.48 6.40 -34.37
C ALA A 197 18.03 5.10 -34.98
N THR A 198 19.24 4.74 -34.55
CA THR A 198 19.90 3.48 -34.87
C THR A 198 19.99 2.58 -33.64
N ILE A 199 20.18 1.28 -33.87
CA ILE A 199 20.25 0.26 -32.83
C ILE A 199 21.44 -0.66 -33.05
N VAL A 200 22.28 -0.80 -32.01
CA VAL A 200 23.53 -1.58 -32.05
C VAL A 200 23.50 -2.64 -30.97
N VAL A 201 23.96 -3.85 -31.29
CA VAL A 201 24.06 -4.95 -30.31
C VAL A 201 25.29 -4.73 -29.42
N LEU A 202 25.09 -4.80 -28.11
CA LEU A 202 26.17 -4.69 -27.12
C LEU A 202 26.63 -6.05 -26.62
N ASP A 203 25.69 -6.93 -26.33
CA ASP A 203 25.97 -8.22 -25.72
C ASP A 203 24.87 -9.24 -26.04
N ARG A 204 25.22 -10.53 -25.97
CA ARG A 204 24.33 -11.67 -26.24
C ARG A 204 24.66 -12.87 -25.36
N GLY A 205 23.61 -13.50 -24.83
CA GLY A 205 23.71 -14.71 -24.02
C GLY A 205 22.70 -15.79 -24.40
N GLY A 206 22.97 -17.02 -23.95
CA GLY A 206 22.12 -18.18 -24.21
C GLY A 206 21.96 -18.46 -25.70
N ILE A 207 20.74 -18.81 -26.12
CA ILE A 207 20.45 -19.14 -27.52
C ILE A 207 20.78 -17.99 -28.50
N ALA A 208 20.85 -16.75 -28.03
CA ALA A 208 21.05 -15.58 -28.87
C ALA A 208 22.45 -15.48 -29.49
N ARG A 209 23.44 -16.19 -28.94
CA ARG A 209 24.83 -16.18 -29.43
C ARG A 209 24.94 -16.69 -30.86
N ASP A 210 24.20 -17.74 -31.18
CA ASP A 210 24.26 -18.43 -32.47
C ASP A 210 23.21 -17.91 -33.48
N LEU A 211 22.43 -16.89 -33.11
CA LEU A 211 21.39 -16.35 -33.97
C LEU A 211 21.94 -15.35 -34.98
N PRO A 212 21.50 -15.43 -36.26
CA PRO A 212 21.82 -14.42 -37.25
C PRO A 212 21.14 -13.08 -36.89
N LEU A 213 21.93 -12.00 -36.85
CA LEU A 213 21.44 -10.66 -36.54
C LEU A 213 21.12 -9.88 -37.81
N ARG A 214 19.87 -9.43 -37.95
CA ARG A 214 19.49 -8.47 -39.01
C ARG A 214 20.04 -7.06 -38.77
N THR A 215 20.25 -6.69 -37.51
CA THR A 215 20.72 -5.35 -37.10
C THR A 215 22.17 -5.08 -37.48
N GLU A 216 22.99 -6.12 -37.67
CA GLU A 216 24.38 -5.95 -38.13
C GLU A 216 24.47 -5.45 -39.59
N ARG A 217 23.45 -5.72 -40.41
CA ARG A 217 23.38 -5.30 -41.82
C ARG A 217 22.57 -4.03 -42.05
N ASN A 218 21.65 -3.71 -41.14
CA ASN A 218 20.85 -2.49 -41.20
C ASN A 218 20.56 -2.00 -39.77
N PRO A 219 21.26 -0.94 -39.32
CA PRO A 219 21.16 -0.47 -37.94
C PRO A 219 19.92 0.41 -37.69
N ILE A 220 19.02 0.61 -38.66
CA ILE A 220 17.85 1.48 -38.46
C ILE A 220 16.88 0.84 -37.46
N LEU A 221 16.50 1.61 -36.43
CA LEU A 221 15.53 1.19 -35.42
C LEU A 221 14.12 1.10 -36.04
N ARG A 222 13.61 -0.13 -36.22
CA ARG A 222 12.28 -0.37 -36.83
C ARG A 222 11.46 -1.44 -36.10
N GLY A 223 10.17 -1.47 -36.40
CA GLY A 223 9.24 -2.52 -35.96
C GLY A 223 9.01 -2.50 -34.45
N THR A 224 8.92 -3.69 -33.83
CA THR A 224 8.63 -3.83 -32.39
C THR A 224 9.67 -3.13 -31.51
N LYS A 225 10.94 -3.11 -31.92
CA LYS A 225 12.00 -2.43 -31.15
C LYS A 225 11.82 -0.91 -31.15
N HIS A 226 11.48 -0.33 -32.30
CA HIS A 226 11.13 1.09 -32.40
C HIS A 226 9.94 1.41 -31.49
N ARG A 227 8.86 0.62 -31.57
CA ARG A 227 7.67 0.81 -30.73
C ARG A 227 8.01 0.78 -29.23
N VAL A 228 8.80 -0.20 -28.78
CA VAL A 228 9.27 -0.29 -27.38
C VAL A 228 10.06 0.94 -26.97
N ALA A 229 10.93 1.45 -27.86
CA ALA A 229 11.71 2.64 -27.59
C ALA A 229 10.84 3.91 -27.49
N THR A 230 9.83 4.04 -28.33
CA THR A 230 8.88 5.18 -28.31
C THR A 230 7.96 5.13 -27.09
N GLU A 231 7.32 3.99 -26.85
CA GLU A 231 6.33 3.81 -25.79
C GLU A 231 6.97 3.71 -24.41
N ARG A 232 8.23 3.26 -24.33
CA ARG A 232 9.00 3.07 -23.08
C ARG A 232 8.30 2.13 -22.11
N GLU A 233 7.64 1.13 -22.67
CA GLU A 233 6.91 0.10 -21.94
C GLU A 233 7.44 -1.30 -22.30
N VAL A 234 7.49 -2.17 -21.30
CA VAL A 234 7.84 -3.58 -21.49
C VAL A 234 6.83 -4.21 -22.44
N THR A 235 7.34 -4.93 -23.44
CA THR A 235 6.51 -5.53 -24.49
C THR A 235 6.83 -7.00 -24.65
N VAL A 236 5.81 -7.84 -24.52
CA VAL A 236 5.83 -9.25 -24.90
C VAL A 236 5.52 -9.36 -26.40
N ALA A 237 6.30 -10.16 -27.13
CA ALA A 237 6.12 -10.33 -28.57
C ALA A 237 6.55 -11.72 -29.04
N VAL A 238 5.99 -12.14 -30.19
CA VAL A 238 6.49 -13.28 -30.95
C VAL A 238 7.27 -12.77 -32.17
N GLY A 239 8.48 -13.28 -32.37
CA GLY A 239 9.33 -12.94 -33.50
C GLY A 239 8.69 -13.37 -34.81
N ARG A 240 8.38 -12.42 -35.70
CA ARG A 240 7.70 -12.73 -36.99
C ARG A 240 8.49 -13.66 -37.91
N SER A 241 9.82 -13.65 -37.81
CA SER A 241 10.69 -14.43 -38.69
C SER A 241 11.07 -15.80 -38.13
N ASP A 242 11.04 -15.96 -36.81
CA ASP A 242 11.61 -17.13 -36.12
C ASP A 242 10.67 -17.74 -35.06
N GLY A 243 9.46 -17.19 -34.89
CA GLY A 243 8.44 -17.69 -33.97
C GLY A 243 8.80 -17.59 -32.48
N ARG A 244 9.93 -16.93 -32.15
CA ARG A 244 10.45 -16.93 -30.79
C ARG A 244 9.66 -16.01 -29.87
N GLN A 245 9.49 -16.42 -28.63
CA GLN A 245 8.81 -15.62 -27.61
C GLN A 245 9.82 -14.69 -26.95
N LEU A 246 9.46 -13.42 -26.84
CA LEU A 246 10.36 -12.34 -26.48
C LEU A 246 9.73 -11.44 -25.43
N VAL A 247 10.53 -10.98 -24.47
CA VAL A 247 10.21 -9.85 -23.60
C VAL A 247 11.21 -8.73 -23.90
N LEU A 248 10.72 -7.60 -24.39
CA LEU A 248 11.53 -6.42 -24.70
C LEU A 248 11.40 -5.41 -23.56
N VAL A 249 12.53 -5.10 -22.92
CA VAL A 249 12.63 -4.19 -21.78
C VAL A 249 13.35 -2.92 -22.19
N PRO A 250 12.68 -1.74 -22.17
CA PRO A 250 13.33 -0.47 -22.49
C PRO A 250 14.25 0.00 -21.35
N GLU A 251 15.48 0.40 -21.70
CA GLU A 251 16.45 1.04 -20.81
C GLU A 251 16.38 2.57 -21.00
N VAL A 252 15.78 3.27 -20.04
CA VAL A 252 15.43 4.69 -20.13
C VAL A 252 16.36 5.53 -19.26
N LYS A 253 16.82 6.69 -19.77
CA LYS A 253 17.52 7.71 -18.98
C LYS A 253 16.83 9.05 -19.14
N GLY A 254 16.37 9.63 -18.03
CA GLY A 254 15.52 10.81 -18.10
C GLY A 254 14.25 10.48 -18.89
N ASN A 255 14.04 11.16 -20.02
CA ASN A 255 12.87 10.95 -20.87
C ASN A 255 13.16 10.12 -22.14
N GLN A 256 14.40 9.68 -22.37
CA GLN A 256 14.84 9.03 -23.61
C GLN A 256 15.14 7.54 -23.41
N CYS A 257 14.73 6.70 -24.38
CA CYS A 257 15.10 5.29 -24.42
C CYS A 257 16.52 5.15 -25.00
N THR A 258 17.45 4.74 -24.15
CA THR A 258 18.89 4.63 -24.47
C THR A 258 19.32 3.22 -24.86
N GLY A 259 18.44 2.23 -24.68
CA GLY A 259 18.73 0.85 -25.00
C GLY A 259 17.50 -0.04 -24.84
N ILE A 260 17.64 -1.29 -25.28
CA ILE A 260 16.63 -2.33 -25.09
C ILE A 260 17.35 -3.59 -24.63
N THR A 261 16.92 -4.17 -23.53
CA THR A 261 17.27 -5.54 -23.14
C THR A 261 16.16 -6.46 -23.64
N LEU A 262 16.48 -7.35 -24.58
CA LEU A 262 15.56 -8.34 -25.11
C LEU A 262 15.87 -9.69 -24.50
N LEU A 263 14.89 -10.29 -23.84
CA LEU A 263 14.96 -11.65 -23.31
C LEU A 263 14.26 -12.61 -24.26
N HIS A 264 14.92 -13.71 -24.57
CA HIS A 264 14.31 -14.89 -25.16
C HIS A 264 13.75 -15.74 -24.01
N VAL A 265 12.45 -15.96 -24.01
CA VAL A 265 11.76 -16.65 -22.91
C VAL A 265 10.97 -17.83 -23.44
N ARG A 266 10.69 -18.78 -22.56
CA ARG A 266 9.64 -19.78 -22.76
C ARG A 266 8.53 -19.46 -21.76
N PHE A 267 7.36 -19.11 -22.27
CA PHE A 267 6.16 -18.99 -21.44
C PHE A 267 5.63 -20.38 -21.11
N ARG A 268 4.98 -20.51 -19.95
CA ARG A 268 4.24 -21.72 -19.58
C ARG A 268 3.13 -21.97 -20.61
N ASP A 269 2.78 -23.22 -20.84
CA ASP A 269 1.71 -23.59 -21.78
C ASP A 269 0.32 -23.24 -21.22
N GLN A 270 0.15 -23.25 -19.90
CA GLN A 270 -1.12 -22.97 -19.24
C GLN A 270 -0.90 -22.34 -17.86
N LEU A 271 -1.85 -21.51 -17.44
CA LEU A 271 -1.92 -20.94 -16.10
C LEU A 271 -3.34 -21.03 -15.55
N PRO A 272 -3.54 -21.21 -14.23
CA PRO A 272 -4.85 -21.03 -13.61
C PRO A 272 -5.42 -19.64 -13.94
N ALA A 273 -6.71 -19.57 -14.25
CA ALA A 273 -7.41 -18.34 -14.64
C ALA A 273 -7.09 -17.13 -13.74
N GLY A 274 -7.15 -17.32 -12.42
CA GLY A 274 -6.82 -16.26 -11.45
C GLY A 274 -5.39 -15.72 -11.57
N ARG A 275 -4.40 -16.60 -11.84
CA ARG A 275 -3.01 -16.17 -12.05
C ARG A 275 -2.86 -15.46 -13.39
N MET A 276 -3.50 -15.97 -14.45
CA MET A 276 -3.47 -15.34 -15.76
C MET A 276 -4.10 -13.95 -15.73
N ARG A 277 -5.21 -13.77 -15.01
CA ARG A 277 -5.80 -12.47 -14.74
C ARG A 277 -4.81 -11.49 -14.10
N SER A 278 -4.12 -11.89 -13.04
CA SER A 278 -3.12 -11.03 -12.39
C SER A 278 -1.97 -10.63 -13.34
N VAL A 279 -1.54 -11.54 -14.23
CA VAL A 279 -0.55 -11.24 -15.28
C VAL A 279 -1.07 -10.15 -16.21
N LEU A 280 -2.33 -10.23 -16.66
CA LEU A 280 -2.93 -9.24 -17.56
C LEU A 280 -3.20 -7.89 -16.89
N GLU A 281 -3.52 -7.88 -15.59
CA GLU A 281 -3.66 -6.66 -14.79
C GLU A 281 -2.31 -5.93 -14.67
N ALA A 282 -1.20 -6.66 -14.56
CA ALA A 282 0.14 -6.10 -14.49
C ALA A 282 0.75 -5.71 -15.85
N TYR A 283 0.20 -6.22 -16.96
CA TYR A 283 0.71 -6.02 -18.30
C TYR A 283 -0.16 -5.08 -19.13
N ARG A 284 0.27 -3.81 -19.26
CA ARG A 284 -0.26 -2.79 -20.18
C ARG A 284 -1.79 -2.59 -20.12
N GLY A 285 -2.40 -2.75 -18.93
CA GLY A 285 -3.85 -2.60 -18.74
C GLY A 285 -4.68 -3.61 -19.53
N ARG A 286 -4.08 -4.72 -19.93
CA ARG A 286 -4.63 -5.64 -20.93
C ARG A 286 -5.86 -6.38 -20.44
N TYR A 287 -5.97 -6.66 -19.15
CA TYR A 287 -7.17 -7.27 -18.58
C TYR A 287 -8.39 -6.37 -18.76
N ALA A 288 -8.27 -5.08 -18.41
CA ALA A 288 -9.36 -4.12 -18.56
C ALA A 288 -9.77 -3.98 -20.04
N ALA A 289 -8.80 -3.81 -20.93
CA ALA A 289 -9.07 -3.71 -22.37
C ALA A 289 -9.77 -4.96 -22.94
N LEU A 290 -9.35 -6.16 -22.53
CA LEU A 290 -9.99 -7.41 -22.95
C LEU A 290 -11.41 -7.54 -22.38
N LYS A 291 -11.57 -7.23 -21.10
CA LYS A 291 -12.89 -7.28 -20.44
C LYS A 291 -13.87 -6.34 -21.15
N ASP A 292 -13.46 -5.10 -21.40
CA ASP A 292 -14.28 -4.11 -22.08
C ASP A 292 -14.69 -4.60 -23.48
N ALA A 293 -13.73 -5.10 -24.27
CA ALA A 293 -13.98 -5.64 -25.61
C ALA A 293 -14.93 -6.86 -25.63
N VAL A 294 -14.84 -7.74 -24.64
CA VAL A 294 -15.75 -8.90 -24.51
C VAL A 294 -17.14 -8.43 -24.09
N THR A 295 -17.24 -7.52 -23.12
CA THR A 295 -18.54 -7.02 -22.63
C THR A 295 -19.28 -6.13 -23.63
N GLU A 296 -18.63 -5.75 -24.73
CA GLU A 296 -19.28 -5.10 -25.86
C GLU A 296 -20.25 -6.05 -26.59
N THR A 297 -19.94 -7.36 -26.66
CA THR A 297 -20.74 -8.35 -27.38
C THR A 297 -21.37 -9.42 -26.49
N GLU A 298 -20.74 -9.77 -25.37
CA GLU A 298 -21.21 -10.82 -24.46
C GLU A 298 -21.72 -10.22 -23.14
N PRO A 299 -22.75 -10.82 -22.51
CA PRO A 299 -23.38 -10.25 -21.30
C PRO A 299 -22.49 -10.30 -20.06
N THR A 300 -21.51 -11.21 -20.01
CA THR A 300 -20.60 -11.38 -18.86
C THR A 300 -19.21 -11.78 -19.32
N PHE A 301 -18.19 -11.36 -18.57
CA PHE A 301 -16.82 -11.81 -18.78
C PHE A 301 -16.57 -13.14 -18.06
N ARG A 302 -16.30 -14.19 -18.83
CA ARG A 302 -15.94 -15.52 -18.31
C ARG A 302 -14.46 -15.57 -17.96
N ASP A 303 -14.12 -15.34 -16.69
CA ASP A 303 -12.73 -15.38 -16.20
C ASP A 303 -12.10 -16.78 -16.36
N ASP A 304 -12.88 -17.85 -16.33
CA ASP A 304 -12.42 -19.25 -16.45
C ASP A 304 -11.70 -19.53 -17.78
N LEU A 305 -12.14 -18.91 -18.87
CA LEU A 305 -11.54 -19.06 -20.21
C LEU A 305 -10.09 -18.56 -20.28
N LEU A 306 -9.68 -17.65 -19.39
CA LEU A 306 -8.28 -17.23 -19.28
C LEU A 306 -7.35 -18.40 -18.94
N GLY A 307 -7.87 -19.42 -18.25
CA GLY A 307 -7.10 -20.60 -17.87
C GLY A 307 -6.99 -21.65 -18.97
N GLU A 308 -7.69 -21.50 -20.09
CA GLU A 308 -7.73 -22.46 -21.20
C GLU A 308 -6.77 -22.09 -22.34
N MET A 309 -6.25 -20.86 -22.33
CA MET A 309 -5.39 -20.33 -23.40
C MET A 309 -3.93 -20.22 -22.94
N ALA A 310 -3.01 -20.35 -23.88
CA ALA A 310 -1.59 -20.18 -23.59
C ALA A 310 -1.27 -18.70 -23.24
N PRO A 311 -0.54 -18.43 -22.15
CA PRO A 311 -0.13 -17.08 -21.76
C PRO A 311 0.44 -16.24 -22.90
N ILE A 312 1.28 -16.82 -23.77
CA ILE A 312 1.85 -16.10 -24.91
C ILE A 312 0.78 -15.59 -25.88
N ASP A 313 -0.24 -16.38 -26.15
CA ASP A 313 -1.33 -16.03 -27.06
C ASP A 313 -2.16 -14.91 -26.46
N ILE A 314 -2.56 -15.07 -25.20
CA ILE A 314 -3.32 -14.05 -24.47
C ILE A 314 -2.53 -12.74 -24.39
N LEU A 315 -1.20 -12.77 -24.25
CA LEU A 315 -0.34 -11.57 -24.15
C LEU A 315 -0.05 -10.88 -25.49
N THR A 316 -0.22 -11.56 -26.63
CA THR A 316 0.23 -11.04 -27.93
C THR A 316 -0.86 -10.90 -29.00
N ILE A 317 -1.94 -11.68 -28.95
CA ILE A 317 -3.07 -11.57 -29.90
C ILE A 317 -3.75 -10.20 -29.74
N PRO A 318 -4.08 -9.46 -30.82
CA PRO A 318 -4.81 -8.19 -30.68
C PRO A 318 -6.08 -8.34 -29.84
N VAL A 319 -6.36 -7.41 -28.93
CA VAL A 319 -7.45 -7.53 -27.95
C VAL A 319 -8.79 -7.87 -28.61
N ASN A 320 -9.12 -7.22 -29.72
CA ASN A 320 -10.38 -7.45 -30.44
C ASN A 320 -10.47 -8.87 -31.05
N VAL A 321 -9.33 -9.44 -31.45
CA VAL A 321 -9.29 -10.83 -31.96
C VAL A 321 -9.33 -11.82 -30.80
N LEU A 322 -8.68 -11.49 -29.69
CA LEU A 322 -8.69 -12.31 -28.48
C LEU A 322 -10.10 -12.38 -27.87
N ALA A 323 -10.86 -11.29 -27.91
CA ALA A 323 -12.24 -11.23 -27.44
C ALA A 323 -13.17 -12.22 -28.18
N ASP A 324 -12.85 -12.59 -29.42
CA ASP A 324 -13.65 -13.57 -30.18
C ASP A 324 -13.66 -14.95 -29.54
N ALA A 325 -12.67 -15.29 -28.70
CA ALA A 325 -12.66 -16.54 -27.93
C ALA A 325 -13.75 -16.60 -26.86
N TRP A 326 -14.34 -15.45 -26.48
CA TRP A 326 -15.48 -15.39 -25.55
C TRP A 326 -16.83 -15.49 -26.24
N ARG A 327 -16.87 -15.50 -27.58
CA ARG A 327 -18.13 -15.62 -28.30
C ARG A 327 -18.75 -16.98 -28.06
N SER A 328 -19.98 -16.95 -27.56
CA SER A 328 -20.82 -18.14 -27.47
C SER A 328 -21.03 -18.71 -28.88
N ALA A 329 -20.90 -20.02 -29.09
CA ALA A 329 -21.28 -20.62 -30.37
C ALA A 329 -22.74 -20.25 -30.66
N ALA A 330 -23.00 -19.55 -31.77
CA ALA A 330 -24.35 -19.26 -32.20
C ALA A 330 -25.14 -20.58 -32.30
N PRO A 331 -26.40 -20.66 -31.84
CA PRO A 331 -27.22 -21.82 -32.15
C PRO A 331 -27.24 -21.95 -33.68
N ALA A 332 -26.90 -23.14 -34.17
CA ALA A 332 -27.11 -23.47 -35.58
C ALA A 332 -28.61 -23.22 -35.85
N ASP A 333 -28.91 -22.26 -36.72
CA ASP A 333 -30.27 -22.02 -37.20
C ASP A 333 -30.81 -23.36 -37.73
N GLY A 334 -31.71 -23.94 -36.94
CA GLY A 334 -32.43 -25.16 -37.30
C GLY A 334 -33.36 -24.83 -38.45
N SER A 335 -33.04 -25.41 -39.61
CA SER A 335 -33.92 -25.61 -40.76
C SER A 335 -35.23 -26.33 -40.40
#